data_AF-A0A969QJR6-F1
#
_entry.id   AF-A0A969QJR6-F1
#
_cell.length_a   1.000
_cell.length_b   1.000
_cell.length_c   1.000
_cell.angle_alpha   90.00
_cell.angle_beta   90.00
_cell.angle_gamma   90.00
#
_symmetry.space_group_name_H-M   'P 1'
#
loop_
_entity.id
_entity.type
_entity.pdbx_description
1 polymer ?
#
loop_
_entity_poly.entity_id
_entity_poly.type
_entity_poly.pdbx_seq_one_letter_code
_entity_poly.pdbx_strand_id
1 'polypeptide(L)'
;MLTIRNFEPKDAPAVSALVRYTMQVSNSSDYPLVRLLPLIDYFSPEKVLQLSRERVCLVAELAGELVGTAALDGTELATFFVYPRIPGPRDRRSVAPSARAR
;
A
#
# COMPACT_ATOMS: atom_id res chain seq x y z
N MET A 1 7.47 8.87 -15.37
CA MET A 1 8.02 9.83 -14.40
C MET A 1 7.56 9.42 -13.03
N LEU A 2 8.45 9.43 -12.03
CA LEU A 2 8.10 9.19 -10.63
C LEU A 2 7.77 10.54 -10.00
N THR A 3 6.62 10.62 -9.34
CA THR A 3 6.16 11.82 -8.63
C THR A 3 5.89 11.46 -7.17
N ILE A 4 6.37 12.29 -6.24
CA ILE A 4 6.00 12.19 -4.82
C ILE A 4 5.09 13.35 -4.51
N ARG A 5 3.95 13.07 -3.87
CA ARG A 5 2.95 14.08 -3.50
C ARG A 5 2.33 13.74 -2.15
N ASN A 6 1.64 14.72 -1.57
CA ASN A 6 0.83 14.48 -0.39
C ASN A 6 -0.27 13.48 -0.70
N PHE A 7 -0.56 12.65 0.29
CA PHE A 7 -1.72 11.77 0.28
C PHE A 7 -3.00 12.61 0.17
N GLU A 8 -3.92 12.14 -0.68
CA GLU A 8 -5.27 12.65 -0.76
C GLU A 8 -6.26 11.56 -0.31
N PRO A 9 -7.45 11.92 0.21
CA PRO A 9 -8.43 10.92 0.67
C PRO A 9 -8.79 9.86 -0.37
N LYS A 10 -8.75 10.20 -1.66
CA LYS A 10 -8.99 9.28 -2.78
C LYS A 10 -7.94 8.16 -2.89
N ASP A 11 -6.75 8.36 -2.34
CA ASP A 11 -5.66 7.39 -2.38
C ASP A 11 -5.82 6.29 -1.32
N ALA A 12 -6.71 6.46 -0.34
CA ALA A 12 -6.86 5.53 0.79
C ALA A 12 -7.05 4.07 0.38
N PRO A 13 -7.89 3.73 -0.62
CA PRO A 13 -8.05 2.34 -1.05
C PRO A 13 -6.76 1.78 -1.66
N ALA A 14 -6.06 2.56 -2.47
CA ALA A 14 -4.84 2.14 -3.16
C ALA A 14 -3.65 2.00 -2.19
N VAL A 15 -3.52 2.93 -1.23
CA VAL A 15 -2.53 2.85 -0.15
C VAL A 15 -2.82 1.66 0.76
N SER A 16 -4.08 1.44 1.15
CA SER A 16 -4.48 0.27 1.94
C SER A 16 -4.09 -1.03 1.24
N ALA A 17 -4.42 -1.16 -0.06
CA ALA A 17 -4.06 -2.34 -0.86
C ALA A 17 -2.54 -2.55 -0.91
N LEU A 18 -1.77 -1.48 -1.15
CA LEU A 18 -0.32 -1.52 -1.20
C LEU A 18 0.29 -1.98 0.13
N VAL A 19 -0.12 -1.38 1.25
CA VAL A 19 0.40 -1.75 2.58
C VAL A 19 0.07 -3.22 2.88
N ARG A 20 -1.17 -3.65 2.66
CA ARG A 20 -1.59 -5.04 2.87
C ARG A 20 -0.79 -6.01 2.01
N TYR A 21 -0.61 -5.71 0.73
CA TYR A 21 0.16 -6.55 -0.20
C TYR A 21 1.64 -6.63 0.20
N THR A 22 2.26 -5.49 0.47
CA THR A 22 3.68 -5.44 0.85
C THR A 22 3.93 -6.20 2.15
N MET A 23 3.08 -6.04 3.16
CA MET A 23 3.16 -6.80 4.41
C MET A 23 3.01 -8.32 4.21
N GLN A 24 2.16 -8.77 3.29
CA GLN A 24 2.03 -10.19 2.97
C GLN A 24 3.28 -10.73 2.27
N VAL A 25 3.85 -9.98 1.33
CA VAL A 25 4.98 -10.43 0.52
C VAL A 25 6.30 -10.32 1.27
N SER A 26 6.61 -9.15 1.86
CA SER A 26 7.90 -8.86 2.50
C SER A 26 8.10 -9.62 3.80
N ASN A 27 7.03 -9.82 4.59
CA ASN A 27 7.17 -10.40 5.93
C ASN A 27 6.86 -11.91 5.96
N SER A 28 6.51 -12.52 4.83
CA SER A 28 6.22 -13.97 4.74
C SER A 28 7.42 -14.87 5.08
N SER A 29 8.65 -14.35 4.95
CA SER A 29 9.87 -15.09 5.29
C SER A 29 10.26 -14.98 6.77
N ASP A 30 9.91 -13.88 7.44
CA ASP A 30 10.37 -13.58 8.80
C ASP A 30 9.30 -13.83 9.88
N TYR A 31 8.01 -13.85 9.52
CA TYR A 31 6.92 -14.06 10.46
C TYR A 31 5.80 -14.92 9.87
N PRO A 32 5.23 -15.88 10.63
CA PRO A 32 4.09 -16.65 10.17
C PRO A 32 2.88 -15.73 9.96
N LEU A 33 2.20 -15.89 8.81
CA LEU A 33 1.07 -15.05 8.36
C LEU A 33 0.03 -14.76 9.45
N VAL A 34 -0.22 -15.72 10.34
CA VAL A 34 -1.19 -15.61 11.45
C VAL A 34 -0.90 -14.44 12.41
N ARG A 35 0.37 -14.02 12.55
CA ARG A 35 0.75 -12.84 13.36
C ARG A 35 0.59 -11.52 12.61
N LEU A 36 0.58 -11.57 11.28
CA LEU A 36 0.46 -10.40 10.41
C LEU A 36 -1.00 -10.06 10.08
N LEU A 37 -1.91 -11.04 10.11
CA LEU A 37 -3.33 -10.84 9.78
C LEU A 37 -4.00 -9.68 10.55
N PRO A 38 -3.87 -9.56 11.89
CA PRO A 38 -4.47 -8.44 12.62
C PRO A 38 -3.90 -7.08 12.21
N LEU A 39 -2.62 -7.06 11.80
CA LEU A 39 -1.93 -5.84 11.37
C LEU A 39 -2.26 -5.49 9.92
N ILE A 40 -2.46 -6.48 9.05
CA ILE A 40 -2.97 -6.31 7.69
C ILE A 40 -4.39 -5.76 7.74
N ASP A 41 -5.25 -6.31 8.61
CA ASP A 41 -6.63 -5.86 8.77
C ASP A 41 -6.71 -4.45 9.36
N TYR A 42 -5.77 -4.09 10.24
CA TYR A 42 -5.65 -2.74 10.77
C TYR A 42 -5.50 -1.69 9.68
N PHE A 43 -4.77 -1.96 8.59
CA PHE A 43 -4.60 -1.01 7.47
C PHE A 43 -5.78 -1.02 6.51
N SER A 44 -7.01 -0.85 7.01
CA SER A 44 -8.20 -0.59 6.17
C SER A 44 -8.14 0.81 5.54
N PRO A 45 -8.88 1.07 4.44
CA PRO A 45 -8.97 2.42 3.86
C PRO A 45 -9.40 3.48 4.88
N GLU A 46 -10.35 3.15 5.76
CA GLU A 46 -10.82 4.04 6.83
C GLU A 46 -9.70 4.33 7.83
N LYS A 47 -8.90 3.32 8.17
CA LYS A 47 -7.78 3.52 9.09
C LYS A 47 -6.66 4.33 8.45
N VAL A 48 -6.36 4.11 7.18
CA VAL A 48 -5.41 4.92 6.41
C VAL A 48 -5.84 6.39 6.40
N LEU A 49 -7.13 6.66 6.16
CA LEU A 49 -7.70 8.01 6.24
C LEU A 49 -7.59 8.62 7.64
N GLN A 50 -7.74 7.82 8.69
CA GLN A 50 -7.55 8.29 10.05
C GLN A 50 -6.08 8.65 10.30
N LEU A 51 -5.15 7.76 9.94
CA LEU A 51 -3.72 7.97 10.11
C LEU A 51 -3.22 9.19 9.34
N SER A 52 -3.78 9.47 8.15
CA SER A 52 -3.43 10.65 7.37
C SER A 52 -3.87 11.97 7.97
N ARG A 53 -4.73 11.96 9.00
CA ARG A 53 -5.11 13.17 9.77
C ARG A 53 -4.15 13.42 10.92
N GLU A 54 -3.50 12.38 11.40
CA GLU A 54 -2.60 12.40 12.55
C GLU A 54 -1.14 12.61 12.11
N ARG A 55 -0.81 12.25 10.87
CA ARG A 55 0.56 12.18 10.34
C ARG A 55 0.66 12.78 8.94
N VAL A 56 1.86 13.19 8.55
CA VAL A 56 2.11 13.60 7.16
C VAL A 56 2.30 12.35 6.31
N CYS A 57 1.30 12.03 5.51
CA CYS A 57 1.34 10.92 4.56
C CYS A 57 1.72 11.39 3.16
N LEU A 58 2.69 10.70 2.57
CA LEU A 58 3.16 10.90 1.21
C LEU A 58 2.85 9.63 0.39
N VAL A 59 2.64 9.85 -0.90
CA VAL A 59 2.46 8.78 -1.88
C VAL A 59 3.43 8.96 -3.04
N ALA A 60 3.96 7.84 -3.53
CA ALA A 60 4.83 7.78 -4.69
C ALA A 60 4.03 7.21 -5.86
N GLU A 61 4.00 7.94 -6.97
CA GLU A 61 3.23 7.60 -8.16
C GLU A 61 4.17 7.45 -9.36
N LEU A 62 4.06 6.34 -10.09
CA LEU A 62 4.82 6.07 -11.30
C LEU A 62 3.84 5.83 -12.45
N ALA A 63 3.84 6.76 -13.41
CA ALA A 63 2.97 6.68 -14.60
C ALA A 63 1.47 6.52 -14.27
N GLY A 64 0.98 7.25 -13.26
CA GLY A 64 -0.43 7.23 -12.84
C GLY A 64 -0.76 6.17 -11.77
N GLU A 65 0.17 5.26 -11.46
CA GLU A 65 -0.04 4.17 -10.51
C GLU A 65 0.71 4.43 -9.20
N LEU A 66 0.03 4.23 -8.07
CA LEU A 66 0.69 4.31 -6.76
C LEU A 66 1.64 3.13 -6.58
N VAL A 67 2.92 3.45 -6.38
CA VAL A 67 4.00 2.47 -6.20
C VAL A 67 4.55 2.43 -4.79
N GLY A 68 4.23 3.41 -3.96
CA GLY A 68 4.64 3.45 -2.56
C GLY A 68 3.91 4.49 -1.73
N THR A 69 4.08 4.39 -0.42
CA THR A 69 3.63 5.36 0.57
C THR A 69 4.64 5.50 1.70
N ALA A 70 4.68 6.67 2.34
CA ALA A 70 5.43 6.91 3.56
C ALA A 70 4.60 7.79 4.50
N ALA A 71 4.71 7.57 5.80
CA ALA A 71 4.12 8.43 6.82
C ALA A 71 5.21 8.96 7.75
N LEU A 72 5.19 10.26 7.98
CA LEU A 72 6.05 10.97 8.91
C LEU A 72 5.27 11.36 10.16
N ASP A 73 5.84 11.08 11.32
CA ASP A 73 5.36 11.58 12.61
C ASP A 73 6.35 12.65 13.10
N GLY A 74 5.98 13.92 12.93
CA GLY A 74 6.91 15.04 13.08
C GLY A 74 8.07 14.96 12.09
N THR A 75 9.28 14.63 12.59
CA THR A 75 10.50 14.47 11.79
C THR A 75 10.93 13.01 11.62
N GLU A 76 10.22 12.08 12.25
CA GLU A 76 10.55 10.65 12.21
C GLU A 76 9.73 9.92 11.15
N LEU A 77 10.37 8.96 10.49
CA LEU A 77 9.70 8.07 9.54
C LEU A 77 8.94 6.99 10.31
N ALA A 78 7.62 7.15 10.43
CA ALA A 78 6.77 6.22 11.16
C ALA A 78 6.52 4.92 10.38
N THR A 79 6.20 5.02 9.09
CA THR A 79 5.99 3.87 8.20
C THR A 79 6.42 4.19 6.78
N PHE A 80 6.90 3.19 6.05
CA PHE A 80 7.07 3.28 4.60
C PHE A 80 6.82 1.92 3.95
N PHE A 81 6.18 1.93 2.80
CA PHE A 81 5.88 0.72 2.04
C PHE A 81 6.02 1.03 0.54
N VAL A 82 6.66 0.14 -0.19
CA VAL A 82 6.85 0.24 -1.64
C VAL A 82 6.52 -1.13 -2.22
N TYR A 83 5.81 -1.19 -3.35
CA TYR A 83 5.59 -2.47 -4.02
C TYR A 83 6.95 -3.16 -4.27
N PRO A 84 7.12 -4.42 -3.87
CA PRO A 84 8.31 -5.18 -4.25
C PRO A 84 8.38 -5.18 -5.76
N ARG A 85 9.54 -4.82 -6.31
CA ARG A 85 9.76 -4.63 -7.73
C ARG A 85 9.29 -5.88 -8.49
N ILE A 86 8.13 -5.82 -9.13
CA ILE A 86 7.71 -6.86 -10.07
C ILE A 86 8.71 -6.79 -11.25
N PRO A 87 9.39 -7.89 -11.63
CA PRO A 87 10.31 -7.88 -12.75
C PRO A 87 9.60 -7.60 -14.08
N GLY A 88 9.56 -6.33 -14.49
CA GLY A 88 9.40 -5.89 -15.89
C GLY A 88 8.06 -6.14 -16.60
N PRO A 89 7.90 -5.63 -17.84
CA PRO A 89 6.61 -5.36 -18.48
C PRO A 89 5.85 -6.57 -19.04
N ARG A 90 6.26 -7.81 -18.73
CA ARG A 90 5.65 -9.01 -19.33
C ARG A 90 4.55 -9.66 -18.51
N ASP A 91 4.37 -9.29 -17.24
CA ASP A 91 3.52 -10.05 -16.33
C ASP A 91 2.19 -9.37 -15.94
N ARG A 92 1.67 -8.47 -16.81
CA ARG A 92 0.34 -7.84 -16.64
C ARG A 92 -0.82 -8.71 -17.16
N ARG A 93 -0.64 -10.02 -17.35
CA ARG A 93 -1.77 -10.93 -17.53
C ARG A 93 -1.97 -11.69 -16.25
N SER A 94 -3.03 -11.32 -15.53
CA SER A 94 -3.89 -12.19 -14.69
C SER A 94 -4.18 -11.59 -13.31
N VAL A 95 -4.85 -10.45 -13.24
CA VAL A 95 -5.93 -10.26 -12.24
C VAL A 95 -7.00 -9.39 -12.90
N ALA A 96 -7.82 -9.99 -13.74
CA ALA A 96 -9.15 -9.46 -14.01
C ALA A 96 -10.07 -9.98 -12.89
N PRO A 97 -10.91 -9.15 -12.26
CA PRO A 97 -11.92 -9.64 -11.34
C PRO A 97 -12.97 -10.39 -12.16
N SER A 98 -13.03 -11.71 -12.02
CA SER A 98 -14.11 -12.52 -12.58
C SER A 98 -15.40 -12.25 -11.82
N ALA A 99 -16.09 -11.17 -12.19
CA ALA A 99 -17.49 -10.97 -11.89
C ALA A 99 -18.30 -11.40 -13.11
N ARG A 100 -18.96 -12.57 -13.02
CA ARG A 100 -20.31 -12.76 -13.56
C ARG A 100 -20.90 -14.05 -13.01
N ALA A 101 -21.90 -13.85 -12.16
CA ALA A 101 -22.92 -14.81 -11.81
C ALA A 101 -23.68 -15.26 -13.07
N ARG A 102 -23.99 -16.55 -13.13
CA ARG A 102 -25.31 -17.13 -13.47
C ARG A 102 -25.31 -18.60 -13.07
#